data_AF-A0A534X9K4-F1
#
_entry.id   AF-A0A534X9K4-F1
#
_cell.length_a   1.000
_cell.length_b   1.000
_cell.length_c   1.000
_cell.angle_alpha   90.00
_cell.angle_beta   90.00
_cell.angle_gamma   90.00
#
_symmetry.space_group_name_H-M   'P 1'
#
loop_
_entity.id
_entity.type
_entity.pdbx_description
1 polymer ?
#
loop_
_entity_poly.entity_id
_entity_poly.type
_entity_poly.pdbx_seq_one_letter_code
_entity_poly.pdbx_strand_id
1 'polypeptide(L)'
;MEAIPRLDPLRIGSRRETTVIAADADISSVNCRLAAAAEGGETLEVILVLRGKVRRATGSGRWRMQLEGRRVLTFQADCVLATTAVARRLR
;
A
#
# COMPACT_ATOMS: atom_id res chain seq x y z
N MET A 1 23.33 32.72 29.44
CA MET A 1 22.09 32.92 28.67
C MET A 1 22.51 33.04 27.20
N GLU A 2 22.52 31.93 26.48
CA GLU A 2 22.76 31.94 25.02
C GLU A 2 21.45 31.63 24.29
N ALA A 3 21.15 32.46 23.30
CA ALA A 3 19.94 32.37 22.49
C ALA A 3 20.10 31.27 21.43
N ILE A 4 19.18 30.31 21.41
CA ILE A 4 19.12 29.27 20.38
C ILE A 4 18.66 29.93 19.07
N PRO A 5 19.41 29.84 17.96
CA PRO A 5 18.96 30.36 16.69
C PRO A 5 17.76 29.55 16.19
N ARG A 6 16.69 30.26 15.80
CA ARG A 6 15.53 29.64 15.16
C ARG A 6 15.94 29.16 13.78
N LEU A 7 16.05 27.85 13.62
CA LEU A 7 16.21 27.20 12.31
C LEU A 7 14.91 27.38 11.53
N ASP A 8 15.01 28.05 10.38
CA ASP A 8 13.94 28.11 9.39
C ASP A 8 13.60 26.68 8.92
N PRO A 9 12.33 26.26 8.93
CA PRO A 9 11.96 25.00 8.33
C PRO A 9 12.17 25.15 6.82
N LEU A 10 13.17 24.43 6.30
CA LEU A 10 13.37 24.19 4.88
C LEU A 10 12.01 23.96 4.23
N ARG A 11 11.63 24.83 3.30
CA ARG A 11 10.49 24.58 2.41
C ARG A 11 10.82 23.32 1.62
N ILE A 12 10.35 22.18 2.11
CA ILE A 12 10.30 20.95 1.34
C ILE A 12 9.26 21.19 0.25
N GLY A 13 9.75 21.64 -0.91
CA GLY A 13 8.99 21.71 -2.14
C GLY A 13 8.28 20.38 -2.35
N SER A 14 7.00 20.47 -2.73
CA SER A 14 6.14 19.34 -3.09
C SER A 14 6.77 18.52 -4.20
N ARG A 15 7.64 17.56 -3.86
CA ARG A 15 8.09 16.53 -4.78
C ARG A 15 7.08 15.40 -4.74
N ARG A 16 6.41 15.20 -5.88
CA ARG A 16 5.63 13.99 -6.15
C ARG A 16 6.60 12.82 -6.21
N GLU A 17 6.80 12.14 -5.11
CA GLU A 17 7.33 10.78 -5.10
C GLU A 17 6.38 9.94 -4.25
N THR A 18 5.24 9.58 -4.84
CA THR A 18 4.67 8.27 -4.52
C THR A 18 5.60 7.29 -5.21
N THR A 19 6.66 6.89 -4.53
CA THR A 19 7.43 5.71 -4.91
C THR A 19 6.44 4.55 -4.92
N VAL A 20 5.91 4.24 -6.09
CA VAL A 20 5.31 2.94 -6.34
C VAL A 20 6.48 1.99 -6.22
N ILE A 21 6.52 1.22 -5.12
CA ILE A 21 7.56 0.23 -4.89
C ILE A 21 7.40 -0.81 -6.01
N ALA A 22 8.28 -0.68 -7.01
CA ALA A 22 8.47 -1.50 -8.21
C ALA A 22 7.27 -1.66 -9.16
N ALA A 23 6.85 -0.57 -9.82
CA ALA A 23 6.10 -0.65 -11.09
C ALA A 23 7.05 -0.68 -12.31
N ASP A 24 8.08 -1.53 -12.26
CA ASP A 24 8.97 -1.79 -13.40
C ASP A 24 9.23 -3.29 -13.61
N ALA A 25 8.39 -4.14 -13.00
CA ALA A 25 8.26 -5.52 -13.46
C ALA A 25 7.23 -5.51 -14.59
N ASP A 26 7.61 -5.98 -15.77
CA ASP A 26 6.67 -6.24 -16.86
C ASP A 26 5.47 -7.03 -16.31
N ILE A 27 4.30 -6.40 -16.31
CA ILE A 27 3.05 -6.97 -15.79
C ILE A 27 2.78 -8.32 -16.47
N SER A 28 3.15 -8.45 -17.74
CA SER A 28 3.04 -9.70 -18.50
C SER A 28 3.92 -10.78 -17.89
N SER A 29 5.20 -10.48 -17.60
CA SER A 29 6.11 -11.37 -16.89
C SER A 29 5.64 -11.77 -15.48
N VAL A 30 5.06 -10.83 -14.71
CA VAL A 30 4.45 -11.14 -13.41
C VAL A 30 3.27 -12.10 -13.58
N ASN A 31 2.36 -11.82 -14.52
CA ASN A 31 1.22 -12.68 -14.82
C ASN A 31 1.63 -14.08 -15.27
N CYS A 32 2.64 -14.20 -16.13
CA CYS A 32 3.17 -15.50 -16.57
C CYS A 32 3.71 -16.31 -15.41
N ARG A 33 4.45 -15.69 -14.47
CA ARG A 33 4.96 -16.38 -13.27
C ARG A 33 3.84 -16.85 -12.35
N LEU A 34 2.82 -16.02 -12.15
CA LEU A 34 1.65 -16.40 -11.36
C LEU A 34 0.87 -17.55 -12.02
N ALA A 35 0.70 -17.51 -13.35
CA ALA A 35 0.04 -18.58 -14.09
C ALA A 35 0.82 -19.90 -14.01
N ALA A 36 2.13 -19.86 -14.22
CA ALA A 36 2.98 -21.05 -14.13
C ALA A 36 2.95 -21.69 -12.74
N ALA A 37 3.05 -20.88 -11.67
CA ALA A 37 2.94 -21.37 -10.30
C ALA A 37 1.56 -21.97 -10.00
N ALA A 38 0.48 -21.36 -10.52
CA ALA A 38 -0.87 -21.89 -10.37
C ALA A 38 -1.06 -23.22 -11.12
N GLU A 39 -0.53 -23.33 -12.35
CA GLU A 39 -0.54 -24.58 -13.13
C GLU A 39 0.27 -25.69 -12.45
N GLY A 40 1.40 -25.33 -11.83
CA GLY A 40 2.25 -26.25 -11.06
C GLY A 40 1.70 -26.64 -9.68
N GLY A 41 0.62 -25.99 -9.22
CA GLY A 41 0.08 -26.20 -7.87
C GLY A 41 1.01 -25.70 -6.76
N GLU A 42 1.89 -24.75 -7.06
CA GLU A 42 2.83 -24.18 -6.10
C GLU A 42 2.11 -23.29 -5.08
N THR A 43 2.57 -23.33 -3.82
CA THR A 43 2.11 -22.40 -2.79
C THR A 43 2.97 -21.15 -2.82
N LEU A 44 2.34 -19.99 -2.96
CA LEU A 44 3.03 -18.70 -3.02
C LEU A 44 2.70 -17.82 -1.81
N GLU A 45 3.74 -17.25 -1.22
CA GLU A 45 3.59 -16.07 -0.35
C GLU A 45 3.70 -14.81 -1.21
N VAL A 46 2.71 -13.92 -1.14
CA VAL A 46 2.64 -12.70 -1.95
C VAL A 46 2.48 -11.46 -1.08
N ILE A 47 3.24 -10.42 -1.38
CA ILE A 47 3.12 -9.11 -0.74
C ILE A 47 2.44 -8.16 -1.73
N LEU A 48 1.24 -7.70 -1.39
CA LEU A 48 0.45 -6.81 -2.22
C LEU A 48 0.48 -5.38 -1.68
N VAL A 49 0.88 -4.43 -2.53
CA VAL A 49 0.75 -3.00 -2.21
C VAL A 49 -0.61 -2.51 -2.68
N LEU A 50 -1.51 -2.27 -1.74
CA LEU A 50 -2.88 -1.85 -2.02
C LEU A 50 -3.17 -0.46 -1.45
N ARG A 51 -3.92 0.34 -2.21
CA ARG A 51 -4.38 1.66 -1.77
C ARG A 51 -5.90 1.69 -1.76
N GLY A 52 -6.47 2.03 -0.60
CA GLY A 52 -7.91 2.12 -0.45
C GLY A 52 -8.33 2.62 0.92
N LYS A 53 -9.64 2.79 1.10
CA LYS A 53 -10.23 3.15 2.40
C LYS A 53 -10.48 1.88 3.21
N VAL A 54 -9.87 1.79 4.38
CA VAL A 54 -10.00 0.63 5.27
C VAL A 54 -11.12 0.85 6.30
N ARG A 55 -11.92 -0.18 6.57
CA ARG A 55 -12.95 -0.22 7.62
C ARG A 55 -13.01 -1.61 8.25
N ARG A 56 -13.42 -1.71 9.50
CA ARG A 56 -13.71 -3.02 10.12
C ARG A 56 -14.91 -3.67 9.44
N ALA A 57 -14.84 -4.98 9.24
CA ALA A 57 -15.97 -5.80 8.82
C ALA A 57 -16.77 -6.26 10.04
N THR A 58 -17.98 -6.77 9.80
CA THR A 58 -18.75 -7.50 10.82
C THR A 58 -18.10 -8.86 11.09
N GLY A 59 -17.89 -9.20 12.36
CA GLY A 59 -17.15 -10.40 12.79
C GLY A 59 -15.77 -10.08 13.37
N SER A 60 -15.13 -11.05 14.02
CA SER A 60 -13.80 -10.87 14.62
C SER A 60 -12.70 -10.83 13.55
N GLY A 61 -11.69 -9.99 13.77
CA GLY A 61 -10.42 -9.98 12.98
C GLY A 61 -10.49 -9.46 11.54
N ARG A 62 -11.67 -9.32 10.95
CA ARG A 62 -11.85 -9.01 9.52
C ARG A 62 -11.89 -7.52 9.21
N TRP A 63 -11.23 -7.16 8.11
CA TRP A 63 -11.15 -5.80 7.58
C TRP A 63 -11.59 -5.76 6.12
N ARG A 64 -12.17 -4.63 5.71
CA ARG A 64 -12.56 -4.33 4.34
C ARG A 64 -11.77 -3.14 3.84
N MET A 65 -11.21 -3.24 2.65
CA MET A 65 -10.59 -2.12 1.92
C MET A 65 -11.37 -1.84 0.65
N GLN A 66 -11.88 -0.61 0.53
CA GLN A 66 -12.45 -0.11 -0.72
C GLN A 66 -11.33 0.42 -1.60
N LEU A 67 -11.06 -0.28 -2.69
CA LEU A 67 -10.09 0.08 -3.72
C LEU A 67 -10.70 1.08 -4.73
N GLU A 68 -9.85 1.64 -5.59
CA GLU A 68 -10.31 2.42 -6.74
C GLU A 68 -11.20 1.57 -7.67
N GLY A 69 -12.28 2.16 -8.18
CA GLY A 69 -13.22 1.46 -9.08
C GLY A 69 -14.26 0.57 -8.36
N ARG A 70 -14.61 0.88 -7.10
CA ARG A 70 -15.66 0.19 -6.32
C ARG A 70 -15.37 -1.28 -5.95
N ARG A 71 -14.16 -1.79 -6.21
CA ARG A 71 -13.73 -3.11 -5.75
C ARG A 71 -13.52 -3.10 -4.24
N VAL A 72 -13.93 -4.17 -3.55
CA VAL A 72 -13.74 -4.34 -2.10
C VAL A 72 -12.93 -5.60 -1.86
N LEU A 73 -11.80 -5.44 -1.17
CA LEU A 73 -11.03 -6.56 -0.64
C LEU A 73 -11.41 -6.80 0.82
N THR A 74 -11.58 -8.06 1.22
CA THR A 74 -11.71 -8.44 2.64
C THR A 74 -10.51 -9.27 3.05
N PHE A 75 -9.90 -8.96 4.18
CA PHE A 75 -8.68 -9.62 4.68
C PHE A 75 -8.67 -9.68 6.21
N GLN A 76 -7.81 -10.54 6.76
CA GLN A 76 -7.56 -10.65 8.20
C GLN A 76 -6.39 -9.74 8.60
N ALA A 77 -6.31 -9.35 9.87
CA ALA A 77 -5.25 -8.45 10.34
C ALA A 77 -3.83 -9.05 10.22
N ASP A 78 -3.70 -10.38 10.28
CA ASP A 78 -2.44 -11.11 10.15
C ASP A 78 -1.86 -11.10 8.71
N CYS A 79 -2.68 -10.78 7.71
CA CYS A 79 -2.25 -10.63 6.32
C CYS A 79 -1.54 -9.29 6.05
N VAL A 80 -1.43 -8.40 7.05
CA VAL A 80 -0.92 -7.04 6.87
C VAL A 80 0.53 -6.95 7.33
N LEU A 81 1.46 -6.90 6.37
CA LEU A 81 2.89 -6.72 6.67
C LEU A 81 3.24 -5.26 7.01
N ALA A 82 2.59 -4.29 6.37
CA ALA A 82 2.86 -2.87 6.56
C ALA A 82 1.61 -2.00 6.29
N THR A 83 1.52 -0.85 6.97
CA THR A 83 0.50 0.16 6.70
C THR A 83 1.11 1.56 6.66
N THR A 84 0.70 2.37 5.69
CA THR A 84 1.12 3.76 5.57
C THR A 84 -0.10 4.65 5.37
N ALA A 85 -0.25 5.67 6.22
CA ALA A 85 -1.32 6.63 6.07
C ALA A 85 -1.09 7.49 4.82
N VAL A 86 -2.05 7.51 3.90
CA VAL A 86 -1.98 8.39 2.73
C VAL A 86 -2.71 9.69 3.04
N ALA A 87 -1.95 10.77 3.21
CA ALA A 87 -2.52 12.09 3.50
C ALA A 87 -3.57 12.49 2.46
N ARG A 88 -4.77 12.88 2.91
CA ARG A 88 -5.75 13.52 2.05
C ARG A 88 -5.23 14.93 1.76
N ARG A 89 -4.88 15.25 0.52
CA ARG A 89 -4.70 16.66 0.13
C ARG A 89 -6.03 17.37 0.43
N LEU A 90 -6.06 18.17 1.49
CA LEU A 90 -7.10 19.18 1.66
C LEU A 90 -6.93 20.10 0.46
N ARG A 91 -7.93 20.13 -0.42
CA ARG A 91 -8.02 21.13 -1.48
C ARG A 91 -8.57 22.41 -0.87
#